data_AF-A0AAD7ZFP3-F1
#
_entry.id   AF-A0AAD7ZFP3-F1
#
_cell.length_a   1.000
_cell.length_b   1.000
_cell.length_c   1.000
_cell.angle_alpha   90.00
_cell.angle_beta   90.00
_cell.angle_gamma   90.00
#
_symmetry.space_group_name_H-M   'P 1'
#
loop_
_entity.id
_entity.type
_entity.pdbx_description
1 polymer ?
#
loop_
_entity_poly.entity_id
_entity_poly.type
_entity_poly.pdbx_seq_one_letter_code
_entity_poly.pdbx_strand_id
1 'polypeptide(L)'
;MSNNLLQEFPTRISCEVNANWVSVVHIYEGAQLYDDKNTKFKQGNLGDCWLAAAIESLRHDNNKQAFEKVVQGELTYKFWQEGDYNREIILQSNAIPVNDAGEPEFMRSIDGTEYWGILLEKAYAKWVGSYEGLTGGFWSDAMQSFTGGVIERIKLQDRAPENLFNIMLQSFQNGSSLCCIIKKDINEQEMERYHTCCCISIEEGASKVMIRDPYVISDCHEMTFSEFVNEYHRLDICHSNLDNFKEFQRKNISPGEWQENIIKLKEGKNELSIELTETDDDGEGCSFLIEVIQTLKPDGQLGLWQKAKEIEVNYEDKMEFIKYPQQAFPFIVPQGNYSITFRDTPPDAFVRVFSKKHYPVQLN
;
A
#
# COMPACT_ATOMS: atom_id res chain seq x y z
N MET A 1 -36.84 34.29 -5.00
CA MET A 1 -35.43 34.00 -5.36
C MET A 1 -34.86 33.11 -4.27
N SER A 2 -35.01 31.81 -4.42
CA SER A 2 -34.56 30.80 -3.45
C SER A 2 -33.39 30.05 -4.07
N ASN A 3 -32.20 30.29 -3.52
CA ASN A 3 -30.96 29.65 -3.94
C ASN A 3 -31.03 28.13 -3.70
N ASN A 4 -30.95 27.39 -4.80
CA ASN A 4 -30.46 26.01 -4.86
C ASN A 4 -29.07 25.94 -4.24
N LEU A 5 -28.87 25.20 -3.14
CA LEU A 5 -27.57 24.73 -2.65
C LEU A 5 -27.77 23.67 -1.54
N LEU A 6 -28.40 22.53 -1.85
CA LEU A 6 -28.44 21.34 -0.97
C LEU A 6 -28.57 20.04 -1.79
N GLN A 7 -27.70 19.84 -2.79
CA GLN A 7 -27.55 18.55 -3.46
C GLN A 7 -26.06 18.24 -3.66
N GLU A 8 -25.48 17.54 -2.68
CA GLU A 8 -24.53 16.43 -2.81
C GLU A 8 -24.00 16.05 -1.41
N PHE A 9 -24.45 14.91 -0.87
CA PHE A 9 -23.87 14.27 0.31
C PHE A 9 -22.81 13.25 -0.17
N PRO A 10 -21.49 13.46 0.02
CA PRO A 10 -20.48 12.60 -0.59
C PRO A 10 -19.80 11.70 0.46
N THR A 11 -20.44 10.57 0.76
CA THR A 11 -19.81 9.25 1.01
C THR A 11 -20.96 8.27 0.90
N ARG A 12 -21.22 7.70 -0.29
CA ARG A 12 -22.29 6.69 -0.42
C ARG A 12 -21.88 5.50 0.46
N ILE A 13 -22.73 5.15 1.41
CA ILE A 13 -22.89 3.77 1.88
C ILE A 13 -23.95 3.24 0.91
N SER A 14 -23.55 2.51 -0.13
CA SER A 14 -24.52 1.96 -1.07
C SER A 14 -25.26 0.81 -0.41
N CYS A 15 -26.45 1.13 0.11
CA CYS A 15 -27.54 0.21 0.43
C CYS A 15 -27.29 -0.64 1.70
N GLU A 16 -28.13 -0.44 2.73
CA GLU A 16 -28.31 -1.31 3.93
C GLU A 16 -27.68 -0.90 5.27
N VAL A 17 -27.09 0.30 5.42
CA VAL A 17 -26.85 0.83 6.78
C VAL A 17 -27.71 2.07 7.01
N ASN A 18 -28.74 1.92 7.84
CA ASN A 18 -29.46 3.01 8.49
C ASN A 18 -28.54 3.66 9.55
N ALA A 19 -27.31 4.02 9.17
CA ALA A 19 -26.34 4.56 10.10
C ALA A 19 -26.69 6.01 10.40
N ASN A 20 -26.84 6.31 11.69
CA ASN A 20 -26.76 7.68 12.16
C ASN A 20 -25.33 8.19 11.93
N TRP A 21 -25.18 9.47 11.61
CA TRP A 21 -23.88 10.09 11.44
C TRP A 21 -23.61 11.00 12.63
N VAL A 22 -22.57 10.68 13.39
CA VAL A 22 -22.23 11.41 14.62
C VAL A 22 -20.81 11.96 14.49
N SER A 23 -20.62 13.21 14.91
CA SER A 23 -19.30 13.84 14.94
C SER A 23 -18.33 13.01 15.76
N VAL A 24 -17.16 12.69 15.19
CA VAL A 24 -16.17 11.83 15.86
C VAL A 24 -15.70 12.41 17.20
N VAL A 25 -15.67 13.74 17.34
CA VAL A 25 -15.30 14.43 18.58
C VAL A 25 -16.37 14.34 19.68
N HIS A 26 -17.62 14.03 19.32
CA HIS A 26 -18.67 13.71 20.29
C HIS A 26 -18.63 12.25 20.75
N ILE A 27 -18.10 11.35 19.91
CA ILE A 27 -17.91 9.93 20.25
C ILE A 27 -16.71 9.78 21.17
N TYR A 28 -15.60 10.46 20.83
CA TYR A 28 -14.35 10.45 21.59
C TYR A 28 -14.13 11.84 22.22
N GLU A 29 -14.90 12.14 23.26
CA GLU A 29 -14.83 13.45 23.93
C GLU A 29 -13.44 13.69 24.52
N GLY A 30 -12.82 14.82 24.15
CA GLY A 30 -11.47 15.19 24.59
C GLY A 30 -10.33 14.61 23.75
N ALA A 31 -10.62 13.74 22.78
CA ALA A 31 -9.63 13.21 21.85
C ALA A 31 -9.02 14.33 21.00
N GLN A 32 -7.73 14.19 20.69
CA GLN A 32 -7.04 15.07 19.77
C GLN A 32 -7.11 14.49 18.36
N LEU A 33 -6.94 15.35 17.36
CA LEU A 33 -6.76 14.87 16.00
C LEU A 33 -5.45 14.06 15.89
N TYR A 34 -4.35 14.61 16.43
CA TYR A 34 -3.04 13.98 16.59
C TYR A 34 -2.50 14.35 17.97
N ASP A 35 -2.03 13.38 18.75
CA ASP A 35 -1.41 13.62 20.07
C ASP A 35 0.03 13.09 20.08
N ASP A 36 0.20 11.85 20.49
CA ASP A 36 1.49 11.18 20.67
C ASP A 36 1.70 10.01 19.71
N LYS A 37 0.72 9.76 18.84
CA LYS A 37 0.66 8.61 17.93
C LYS A 37 0.75 7.26 18.66
N ASN A 38 0.32 7.13 19.91
CA ASN A 38 0.28 5.84 20.60
C ASN A 38 -1.11 5.18 20.55
N THR A 39 -2.14 5.92 20.15
CA THR A 39 -3.52 5.41 20.03
C THR A 39 -3.60 4.27 19.04
N LYS A 40 -4.12 3.09 19.40
CA LYS A 40 -4.30 2.00 18.42
C LYS A 40 -5.64 2.14 17.71
N PHE A 41 -5.66 1.96 16.39
CA PHE A 41 -6.89 1.77 15.65
C PHE A 41 -7.25 0.29 15.52
N LYS A 42 -8.55 0.05 15.48
CA LYS A 42 -9.15 -1.26 15.27
C LYS A 42 -10.06 -1.19 14.05
N GLN A 43 -9.94 -2.18 13.19
CA GLN A 43 -10.88 -2.43 12.10
C GLN A 43 -12.31 -2.62 12.66
N GLY A 44 -13.30 -2.06 11.95
CA GLY A 44 -14.72 -2.29 12.23
C GLY A 44 -15.29 -3.51 11.55
N ASN A 45 -16.58 -3.44 11.18
CA ASN A 45 -17.30 -4.54 10.55
C ASN A 45 -17.03 -4.70 9.03
N LEU A 46 -16.25 -3.79 8.44
CA LEU A 46 -15.92 -3.78 7.01
C LEU A 46 -14.74 -4.70 6.71
N GLY A 47 -14.70 -5.32 5.53
CA GLY A 47 -13.63 -6.22 5.10
C GLY A 47 -12.37 -5.51 4.61
N ASP A 48 -11.87 -4.53 5.34
CA ASP A 48 -10.82 -3.59 4.94
C ASP A 48 -9.54 -3.66 5.81
N CYS A 49 -9.24 -4.83 6.39
CA CYS A 49 -8.02 -5.08 7.17
C CYS A 49 -6.73 -4.58 6.51
N TRP A 50 -6.67 -4.61 5.18
CA TRP A 50 -5.57 -4.10 4.36
C TRP A 50 -5.36 -2.59 4.54
N LEU A 51 -6.43 -1.81 4.59
CA LEU A 51 -6.40 -0.37 4.79
C LEU A 51 -6.11 -0.05 6.26
N ALA A 52 -6.74 -0.78 7.19
CA ALA A 52 -6.47 -0.60 8.62
C ALA A 52 -5.00 -0.85 8.96
N ALA A 53 -4.39 -1.91 8.40
CA ALA A 53 -2.95 -2.17 8.55
C ALA A 53 -2.07 -1.09 7.91
N ALA A 54 -2.48 -0.50 6.77
CA ALA A 54 -1.75 0.59 6.12
C ALA A 54 -1.84 1.91 6.92
N ILE A 55 -3.00 2.19 7.52
CA ILE A 55 -3.20 3.33 8.42
C ILE A 55 -2.32 3.17 9.67
N GLU A 56 -2.26 1.96 10.25
CA GLU A 56 -1.30 1.68 11.34
C GLU A 56 0.16 1.84 10.88
N SER A 57 0.49 1.50 9.63
CA SER A 57 1.84 1.72 9.11
C SER A 57 2.22 3.21 9.12
N LEU A 58 1.30 4.11 8.77
CA LEU A 58 1.55 5.57 8.75
C LEU A 58 1.88 6.18 10.13
N ARG A 59 1.56 5.48 11.21
CA ARG A 59 1.89 5.90 12.58
C ARG A 59 3.40 6.01 12.80
N HIS A 60 4.15 5.09 12.23
CA HIS A 60 5.59 4.98 12.46
C HIS A 60 6.32 6.27 12.11
N ASP A 61 7.34 6.62 12.90
CA ASP A 61 8.16 7.81 12.67
C ASP A 61 8.80 7.81 11.27
N ASN A 62 9.16 6.62 10.78
CA ASN A 62 9.64 6.39 9.42
C ASN A 62 8.67 6.91 8.34
N ASN A 63 7.38 6.94 8.64
CA ASN A 63 6.33 7.41 7.73
C ASN A 63 5.85 8.83 8.05
N LYS A 64 6.52 9.59 8.92
CA LYS A 64 6.12 10.97 9.25
C LYS A 64 5.93 11.85 8.01
N GLN A 65 6.86 11.78 7.05
CA GLN A 65 6.75 12.54 5.80
C GLN A 65 5.56 12.10 4.94
N ALA A 66 5.30 10.79 4.86
CA ALA A 66 4.15 10.27 4.13
C ALA A 66 2.84 10.69 4.80
N PHE A 67 2.77 10.57 6.12
CA PHE A 67 1.67 11.03 6.94
C PHE A 67 1.38 12.52 6.70
N GLU A 68 2.41 13.38 6.74
CA GLU A 68 2.27 14.82 6.49
C GLU A 68 1.82 15.14 5.06
N LYS A 69 2.24 14.35 4.05
CA LYS A 69 1.75 14.49 2.67
C LYS A 69 0.28 14.09 2.54
N VAL A 70 -0.11 13.01 3.20
CA VAL A 70 -1.47 12.46 3.12
C VAL A 70 -2.46 13.31 3.89
N VAL A 71 -2.10 13.72 5.09
CA VAL A 71 -2.96 14.43 6.02
C VAL A 71 -2.58 15.90 6.03
N GLN A 72 -3.35 16.72 5.32
CA GLN A 72 -3.07 18.14 5.11
C GLN A 72 -3.83 19.06 6.09
N GLY A 73 -4.76 18.50 6.85
CA GLY A 73 -5.56 19.17 7.88
C GLY A 73 -6.64 18.22 8.40
N GLU A 74 -7.47 18.68 9.34
CA GLU A 74 -8.51 17.85 9.98
C GLU A 74 -9.41 17.11 8.97
N LEU A 75 -9.78 17.81 7.90
CA LEU A 75 -10.72 17.32 6.89
C LEU A 75 -10.14 17.30 5.48
N THR A 76 -8.83 17.51 5.31
CA THR A 76 -8.18 17.62 4.00
C THR A 76 -7.09 16.57 3.85
N TYR A 77 -7.23 15.75 2.82
CA TYR A 77 -6.36 14.62 2.55
C TYR A 77 -5.84 14.65 1.10
N LYS A 78 -4.65 14.11 0.85
CA LYS A 78 -4.12 13.90 -0.51
C LYS A 78 -3.63 12.47 -0.65
N PHE A 79 -3.94 11.86 -1.77
CA PHE A 79 -3.46 10.51 -2.08
C PHE A 79 -2.62 10.56 -3.34
N TRP A 80 -1.53 9.81 -3.33
CA TRP A 80 -0.70 9.59 -4.50
C TRP A 80 -1.48 8.77 -5.53
N GLN A 81 -1.45 9.22 -6.78
CA GLN A 81 -2.03 8.51 -7.92
C GLN A 81 -1.23 8.84 -9.18
N GLU A 82 -0.72 7.81 -9.86
CA GLU A 82 -0.04 7.93 -11.17
C GLU A 82 1.10 8.98 -11.22
N GLY A 83 1.78 9.23 -10.09
CA GLY A 83 3.00 10.06 -10.03
C GLY A 83 2.96 11.26 -9.12
N ASP A 84 1.78 11.68 -8.67
CA ASP A 84 1.65 12.88 -7.85
C ASP A 84 0.51 12.80 -6.84
N TYR A 85 0.44 13.81 -5.97
CA TYR A 85 -0.59 13.98 -4.95
C TYR A 85 -1.65 15.00 -5.38
N ASN A 86 -1.98 15.07 -6.68
CA ASN A 86 -2.86 16.14 -7.20
C ASN A 86 -4.32 15.98 -6.79
N ARG A 87 -4.76 14.80 -6.35
CA ARG A 87 -6.14 14.57 -5.94
C ARG A 87 -6.33 14.87 -4.45
N GLU A 88 -6.80 16.08 -4.17
CA GLU A 88 -7.22 16.49 -2.83
C GLU A 88 -8.63 16.00 -2.50
N ILE A 89 -8.81 15.50 -1.28
CA ILE A 89 -10.06 14.99 -0.74
C ILE A 89 -10.42 15.82 0.49
N ILE A 90 -11.44 16.66 0.32
CA ILE A 90 -12.00 17.48 1.40
C ILE A 90 -13.25 16.80 1.93
N LEU A 91 -13.23 16.41 3.21
CA LEU A 91 -14.41 15.96 3.94
C LEU A 91 -15.26 17.17 4.32
N GLN A 92 -16.58 17.07 4.13
CA GLN A 92 -17.50 18.15 4.48
C GLN A 92 -17.83 18.18 5.98
N SER A 93 -17.53 17.09 6.70
CA SER A 93 -17.74 16.97 8.14
C SER A 93 -16.84 15.88 8.73
N ASN A 94 -16.56 16.00 10.03
CA ASN A 94 -15.94 14.96 10.85
C ASN A 94 -16.95 13.93 11.39
N ALA A 95 -18.19 13.91 10.87
CA ALA A 95 -19.20 12.93 11.27
C ALA A 95 -18.90 11.57 10.63
N ILE A 96 -19.05 10.50 11.39
CA ILE A 96 -18.81 9.13 10.94
C ILE A 96 -20.05 8.26 11.14
N PRO A 97 -20.20 7.16 10.36
CA PRO A 97 -21.29 6.20 10.55
C PRO A 97 -21.18 5.52 11.92
N VAL A 98 -22.29 5.48 12.66
CA VAL A 98 -22.40 4.75 13.92
C VAL A 98 -23.56 3.76 13.89
N ASN A 99 -23.43 2.70 14.68
CA ASN A 99 -24.49 1.72 14.92
C ASN A 99 -25.56 2.28 15.88
N ASP A 100 -26.60 1.49 16.15
CA ASP A 100 -27.70 1.86 17.05
C ASP A 100 -27.25 2.15 18.50
N ALA A 101 -26.09 1.63 18.92
CA ALA A 101 -25.50 1.91 20.22
C ALA A 101 -24.66 3.21 20.24
N GLY A 102 -24.52 3.89 19.10
CA GLY A 102 -23.70 5.10 18.96
C GLY A 102 -22.20 4.83 18.80
N GLU A 103 -21.79 3.57 18.58
CA GLU A 103 -20.39 3.21 18.34
C GLU A 103 -20.05 3.26 16.84
N PRO A 104 -18.80 3.58 16.45
CA PRO A 104 -18.42 3.60 15.03
C PRO A 104 -18.67 2.27 14.32
N GLU A 105 -19.27 2.32 13.14
CA GLU A 105 -19.52 1.11 12.33
C GLU A 105 -18.22 0.51 11.76
N PHE A 106 -17.30 1.39 11.39
CA PHE A 106 -16.02 1.07 10.75
C PHE A 106 -14.85 1.26 11.72
N MET A 107 -13.73 1.85 11.30
CA MET A 107 -12.56 1.99 12.16
C MET A 107 -12.87 2.68 13.49
N ARG A 108 -12.26 2.15 14.57
CA ARG A 108 -12.41 2.65 15.94
C ARG A 108 -11.05 2.99 16.53
N SER A 109 -11.04 3.98 17.40
CA SER A 109 -9.92 4.28 18.29
C SER A 109 -10.06 3.42 19.55
N ILE A 110 -9.07 2.58 19.84
CA ILE A 110 -9.12 1.68 21.02
C ILE A 110 -9.00 2.49 22.31
N ASP A 111 -8.03 3.40 22.34
CA ASP A 111 -7.71 4.19 23.54
C ASP A 111 -8.58 5.46 23.65
N GLY A 112 -9.24 5.84 22.55
CA GLY A 112 -10.13 7.00 22.48
C GLY A 112 -9.41 8.35 22.53
N THR A 113 -8.08 8.37 22.39
CA THR A 113 -7.22 9.56 22.51
C THR A 113 -6.97 10.27 21.18
N GLU A 114 -6.94 9.52 20.07
CA GLU A 114 -6.83 10.06 18.71
C GLU A 114 -7.94 9.55 17.79
N TYR A 115 -8.29 10.32 16.76
CA TYR A 115 -9.32 9.95 15.78
C TYR A 115 -8.93 10.11 14.30
N TRP A 116 -7.67 10.44 14.00
CA TRP A 116 -7.26 10.68 12.62
C TRP A 116 -7.37 9.48 11.70
N GLY A 117 -7.08 8.27 12.18
CA GLY A 117 -7.18 7.04 11.38
C GLY A 117 -8.61 6.82 10.89
N ILE A 118 -9.58 7.14 11.74
CA ILE A 118 -11.02 7.05 11.43
C ILE A 118 -11.39 8.02 10.30
N LEU A 119 -10.91 9.28 10.37
CA LEU A 119 -11.18 10.25 9.31
C LEU A 119 -10.39 9.96 8.02
N LEU A 120 -9.20 9.37 8.13
CA LEU A 120 -8.41 8.91 6.99
C LEU A 120 -9.12 7.75 6.26
N GLU A 121 -9.67 6.78 6.98
CA GLU A 121 -10.53 5.72 6.41
C GLU A 121 -11.72 6.35 5.67
N LYS A 122 -12.42 7.31 6.28
CA LYS A 122 -13.53 8.05 5.63
C LYS A 122 -13.08 8.79 4.36
N ALA A 123 -11.92 9.45 4.39
CA ALA A 123 -11.37 10.15 3.24
C ALA A 123 -11.01 9.18 2.11
N TYR A 124 -10.42 8.02 2.46
CA TYR A 124 -10.10 6.98 1.51
C TYR A 124 -11.36 6.35 0.90
N ALA A 125 -12.39 6.08 1.71
CA ALA A 125 -13.72 5.67 1.25
C ALA A 125 -14.30 6.66 0.23
N LYS A 126 -14.21 7.97 0.52
CA LYS A 126 -14.64 9.02 -0.40
C LYS A 126 -13.81 9.02 -1.70
N TRP A 127 -12.51 8.78 -1.62
CA TRP A 127 -11.61 8.74 -2.78
C TRP A 127 -11.94 7.60 -3.74
N VAL A 128 -12.22 6.41 -3.20
CA VAL A 128 -12.59 5.21 -3.97
C VAL A 128 -14.07 5.17 -4.36
N GLY A 129 -14.92 5.92 -3.66
CA GLY A 129 -16.33 6.18 -3.99
C GLY A 129 -17.34 5.80 -2.91
N SER A 130 -17.03 4.79 -2.08
CA SER A 130 -17.87 4.33 -0.97
C SER A 130 -17.07 3.57 0.08
N TYR A 131 -17.66 3.35 1.26
CA TYR A 131 -17.08 2.43 2.25
C TYR A 131 -17.10 0.98 1.75
N GLU A 132 -18.19 0.53 1.11
CA GLU A 132 -18.27 -0.83 0.58
C GLU A 132 -17.15 -1.13 -0.43
N GLY A 133 -16.74 -0.11 -1.19
CA GLY A 133 -15.63 -0.18 -2.14
C GLY A 133 -14.26 -0.47 -1.51
N LEU A 134 -14.12 -0.36 -0.18
CA LEU A 134 -12.91 -0.73 0.54
C LEU A 134 -12.80 -2.23 0.80
N THR A 135 -13.85 -3.02 0.55
CA THR A 135 -13.83 -4.45 0.87
C THR A 135 -12.85 -5.21 -0.03
N GLY A 136 -11.94 -5.95 0.60
CA GLY A 136 -11.06 -6.90 -0.08
C GLY A 136 -10.02 -6.25 -1.01
N GLY A 137 -9.40 -5.14 -0.59
CA GLY A 137 -8.26 -4.54 -1.26
C GLY A 137 -6.91 -5.12 -0.85
N PHE A 138 -5.84 -4.46 -1.27
CA PHE A 138 -4.46 -4.86 -0.98
C PHE A 138 -3.74 -3.76 -0.21
N TRP A 139 -2.99 -4.14 0.82
CA TRP A 139 -2.19 -3.18 1.60
C TRP A 139 -1.24 -2.38 0.72
N SER A 140 -0.71 -3.03 -0.32
CA SER A 140 0.13 -2.40 -1.35
C SER A 140 -0.51 -1.17 -2.00
N ASP A 141 -1.82 -1.22 -2.22
CA ASP A 141 -2.54 -0.15 -2.92
C ASP A 141 -2.69 1.06 -1.99
N ALA A 142 -3.07 0.83 -0.73
CA ALA A 142 -3.16 1.90 0.28
C ALA A 142 -1.79 2.52 0.53
N MET A 143 -0.75 1.70 0.72
CA MET A 143 0.59 2.22 0.97
C MET A 143 1.16 2.98 -0.22
N GLN A 144 0.89 2.53 -1.45
CA GLN A 144 1.27 3.29 -2.63
C GLN A 144 0.51 4.62 -2.68
N SER A 145 -0.80 4.64 -2.39
CA SER A 145 -1.57 5.89 -2.27
C SER A 145 -1.11 6.80 -1.13
N PHE A 146 -0.51 6.27 -0.07
CA PHE A 146 -0.02 7.05 1.05
C PHE A 146 1.41 7.58 0.86
N THR A 147 2.25 6.82 0.16
CA THR A 147 3.70 7.09 0.11
C THR A 147 4.22 7.40 -1.29
N GLY A 148 3.54 6.92 -2.34
CA GLY A 148 4.10 6.81 -3.69
C GLY A 148 5.24 5.79 -3.79
N GLY A 149 5.46 5.00 -2.74
CA GLY A 149 6.54 4.02 -2.65
C GLY A 149 6.35 2.83 -3.57
N VAL A 150 7.41 2.03 -3.69
CA VAL A 150 7.44 0.82 -4.52
C VAL A 150 7.22 -0.41 -3.63
N ILE A 151 6.45 -1.38 -4.14
CA ILE A 151 6.13 -2.59 -3.38
C ILE A 151 6.97 -3.79 -3.80
N GLU A 152 7.64 -4.38 -2.82
CA GLU A 152 8.26 -5.69 -2.91
C GLU A 152 7.36 -6.73 -2.22
N ARG A 153 7.27 -7.93 -2.79
CA ARG A 153 6.54 -9.05 -2.17
C ARG A 153 7.39 -10.29 -2.08
N ILE A 154 7.43 -10.87 -0.89
CA ILE A 154 8.17 -12.07 -0.58
C ILE A 154 7.18 -13.14 -0.12
N LYS A 155 7.12 -14.24 -0.86
CA LYS A 155 6.39 -15.43 -0.41
C LYS A 155 7.20 -16.10 0.70
N LEU A 156 6.59 -16.26 1.88
CA LEU A 156 7.28 -16.80 3.06
C LEU A 156 7.31 -18.32 3.03
N GLN A 157 6.14 -18.93 2.77
CA GLN A 157 6.01 -20.38 2.69
C GLN A 157 6.76 -20.94 1.47
N ASP A 158 7.64 -21.92 1.70
CA ASP A 158 8.45 -22.70 0.74
C ASP A 158 9.48 -21.92 -0.10
N ARG A 159 9.51 -20.58 -0.01
CA ARG A 159 10.32 -19.72 -0.90
C ARG A 159 10.95 -18.50 -0.23
N ALA A 160 10.99 -18.45 1.10
CA ALA A 160 11.68 -17.37 1.81
C ALA A 160 13.19 -17.36 1.49
N PRO A 161 13.79 -16.19 1.19
CA PRO A 161 15.25 -16.05 1.09
C PRO A 161 15.96 -16.41 2.39
N GLU A 162 17.15 -17.02 2.31
CA GLU A 162 17.95 -17.38 3.51
C GLU A 162 18.29 -16.17 4.40
N ASN A 163 18.47 -14.99 3.80
CA ASN A 163 18.77 -13.75 4.50
C ASN A 163 17.53 -12.87 4.76
N LEU A 164 16.32 -13.44 4.74
CA LEU A 164 15.08 -12.68 4.86
C LEU A 164 15.02 -11.80 6.12
N PHE A 165 15.48 -12.29 7.28
CA PHE A 165 15.50 -11.46 8.50
C PHE A 165 16.32 -10.17 8.30
N ASN A 166 17.48 -10.26 7.65
CA ASN A 166 18.31 -9.10 7.36
C ASN A 166 17.63 -8.16 6.36
N ILE A 167 16.96 -8.70 5.33
CA ILE A 167 16.18 -7.90 4.38
C ILE A 167 15.10 -7.11 5.12
N MET A 168 14.36 -7.78 6.01
CA MET A 168 13.31 -7.15 6.81
C MET A 168 13.88 -6.06 7.72
N LEU A 169 14.92 -6.38 8.50
CA LEU A 169 15.55 -5.48 9.45
C LEU A 169 16.10 -4.23 8.75
N GLN A 170 16.86 -4.39 7.68
CA GLN A 170 17.45 -3.28 6.94
C GLN A 170 16.38 -2.42 6.26
N SER A 171 15.37 -3.05 5.65
CA SER A 171 14.24 -2.32 5.05
C SER A 171 13.52 -1.48 6.10
N PHE A 172 13.22 -2.06 7.27
CA PHE A 172 12.56 -1.36 8.36
C PHE A 172 13.42 -0.22 8.93
N GLN A 173 14.72 -0.46 9.18
CA GLN A 173 15.65 0.56 9.67
C GLN A 173 15.82 1.74 8.70
N ASN A 174 15.74 1.47 7.40
CA ASN A 174 15.85 2.50 6.37
C ASN A 174 14.50 3.11 5.95
N GLY A 175 13.46 2.93 6.77
CA GLY A 175 12.21 3.65 6.61
C GLY A 175 11.14 2.97 5.75
N SER A 176 11.35 1.74 5.29
CA SER A 176 10.28 0.97 4.64
C SER A 176 9.21 0.54 5.65
N SER A 177 7.98 0.41 5.16
CA SER A 177 6.88 -0.20 5.92
C SER A 177 6.72 -1.66 5.54
N LEU A 178 6.36 -2.51 6.49
CA LEU A 178 6.24 -3.95 6.28
C LEU A 178 4.85 -4.42 6.74
N CYS A 179 4.17 -5.24 5.94
CA CYS A 179 2.99 -5.96 6.36
C CYS A 179 3.13 -7.46 6.07
N CYS A 180 2.41 -8.26 6.83
CA CYS A 180 2.37 -9.71 6.66
C CYS A 180 0.93 -10.17 6.46
N ILE A 181 0.76 -11.21 5.66
CA ILE A 181 -0.55 -11.69 5.23
C ILE A 181 -0.73 -13.11 5.75
N ILE A 182 -1.78 -13.32 6.53
CA ILE A 182 -2.25 -14.64 6.92
C ILE A 182 -3.14 -15.16 5.79
N LYS A 183 -2.88 -16.38 5.34
CA LYS A 183 -3.80 -17.13 4.47
C LYS A 183 -4.59 -18.09 5.36
N LYS A 184 -5.88 -17.84 5.53
CA LYS A 184 -6.78 -18.74 6.26
C LYS A 184 -7.31 -19.80 5.31
N ASP A 185 -7.44 -21.03 5.80
CA ASP A 185 -7.94 -22.17 5.04
C ASP A 185 -9.33 -21.89 4.45
N ILE A 186 -9.58 -22.59 3.34
CA ILE A 186 -10.81 -22.57 2.57
C ILE A 186 -11.99 -22.91 3.51
N ASN A 187 -12.95 -22.00 3.65
CA ASN A 187 -14.19 -22.30 4.36
C ASN A 187 -15.09 -23.23 3.51
N GLU A 188 -16.20 -23.72 4.06
CA GLU A 188 -17.18 -24.57 3.34
C GLU A 188 -17.73 -23.93 2.04
N GLN A 189 -17.45 -22.65 1.78
CA GLN A 189 -17.85 -21.89 0.59
C GLN A 189 -16.72 -21.71 -0.43
N GLU A 190 -15.61 -22.44 -0.33
CA GLU A 190 -14.50 -22.43 -1.29
C GLU A 190 -13.78 -21.07 -1.47
N MET A 191 -13.86 -20.15 -0.51
CA MET A 191 -13.19 -18.85 -0.60
C MET A 191 -11.91 -18.79 0.24
N GLU A 192 -10.78 -18.50 -0.40
CA GLU A 192 -9.54 -18.13 0.27
C GLU A 192 -9.74 -16.81 1.03
N ARG A 193 -9.40 -16.79 2.33
CA ARG A 193 -9.47 -15.58 3.15
C ARG A 193 -8.09 -15.10 3.52
N TYR A 194 -7.79 -13.88 3.13
CA TYR A 194 -6.53 -13.20 3.48
C TYR A 194 -6.79 -12.17 4.57
N HIS A 195 -5.87 -12.08 5.52
CA HIS A 195 -5.90 -11.09 6.58
C HIS A 195 -4.55 -10.38 6.66
N THR A 196 -4.58 -9.05 6.72
CA THR A 196 -3.35 -8.24 6.73
C THR A 196 -3.03 -7.80 8.15
N CYS A 197 -1.78 -8.00 8.57
CA CYS A 197 -1.23 -7.51 9.82
C CYS A 197 -0.03 -6.58 9.55
N CYS A 198 0.20 -5.61 10.43
CA CYS A 198 1.27 -4.62 10.31
C CYS A 198 2.50 -5.04 11.12
N CYS A 199 3.69 -4.94 10.55
CA CYS A 199 4.94 -5.11 11.30
C CYS A 199 5.29 -3.78 11.99
N ILE A 200 5.37 -3.80 13.32
CA ILE A 200 5.54 -2.60 14.16
C ILE A 200 7.00 -2.39 14.55
N SER A 201 7.76 -3.45 14.78
CA SER A 201 9.19 -3.36 15.03
C SER A 201 9.90 -4.69 14.77
N ILE A 202 11.21 -4.61 14.57
CA ILE A 202 12.10 -5.76 14.40
C ILE A 202 13.27 -5.58 15.36
N GLU A 203 13.49 -6.57 16.22
CA GLU A 203 14.57 -6.55 17.20
C GLU A 203 15.71 -7.47 16.74
N GLU A 204 16.83 -6.87 16.36
CA GLU A 204 18.01 -7.58 15.84
C GLU A 204 18.56 -8.61 16.83
N GLY A 205 18.87 -8.17 18.06
CA GLY A 205 19.58 -9.00 19.04
C GLY A 205 18.81 -10.23 19.52
N ALA A 206 17.47 -10.15 19.52
CA ALA A 206 16.60 -11.28 19.88
C ALA A 206 16.04 -12.02 18.65
N SER A 207 16.26 -11.51 17.44
CA SER A 207 15.65 -11.98 16.20
C SER A 207 14.12 -12.11 16.32
N LYS A 208 13.50 -11.06 16.86
CA LYS A 208 12.06 -10.99 17.10
C LYS A 208 11.40 -9.97 16.19
N VAL A 209 10.14 -10.23 15.89
CA VAL A 209 9.27 -9.37 15.09
C VAL A 209 8.01 -9.08 15.90
N MET A 210 7.61 -7.81 15.95
CA MET A 210 6.38 -7.36 16.62
C MET A 210 5.32 -7.12 15.57
N ILE A 211 4.23 -7.89 15.60
CA ILE A 211 3.14 -7.79 14.63
C ILE A 211 1.86 -7.26 15.30
N ARG A 212 1.20 -6.31 14.66
CA ARG A 212 -0.11 -5.80 15.06
C ARG A 212 -1.19 -6.29 14.11
N ASP A 213 -2.18 -6.99 14.66
CA ASP A 213 -3.38 -7.37 13.94
C ASP A 213 -4.46 -6.28 14.16
N PRO A 214 -4.89 -5.54 13.11
CA PRO A 214 -5.86 -4.47 13.24
C PRO A 214 -7.26 -4.94 13.69
N TYR A 215 -7.56 -6.24 13.67
CA TYR A 215 -8.86 -6.79 14.07
C TYR A 215 -8.95 -7.07 15.58
N VAL A 216 -7.83 -7.33 16.25
CA VAL A 216 -7.82 -7.65 17.69
C VAL A 216 -7.57 -6.39 18.53
N ILE A 217 -8.11 -6.39 19.76
CA ILE A 217 -7.91 -5.29 20.73
C ILE A 217 -6.55 -5.41 21.43
N SER A 218 -5.99 -6.62 21.52
CA SER A 218 -4.71 -6.86 22.17
C SER A 218 -3.58 -6.08 21.51
N ASP A 219 -2.52 -5.87 22.28
CA ASP A 219 -1.27 -5.28 21.80
C ASP A 219 -0.62 -6.12 20.68
N CYS A 220 0.58 -5.69 20.27
CA CYS A 220 1.40 -6.41 19.31
C CYS A 220 1.73 -7.82 19.80
N HIS A 221 1.65 -8.79 18.88
CA HIS A 221 2.14 -10.14 19.08
C HIS A 221 3.65 -10.15 18.85
N GLU A 222 4.41 -10.41 19.92
CA GLU A 222 5.84 -10.68 19.84
C GLU A 222 6.07 -12.12 19.40
N MET A 223 6.89 -12.33 18.38
CA MET A 223 7.27 -13.66 17.91
C MET A 223 8.72 -13.72 17.45
N THR A 224 9.30 -14.91 17.51
CA THR A 224 10.60 -15.19 16.90
C THR A 224 10.49 -15.15 15.37
N PHE A 225 11.61 -14.88 14.69
CA PHE A 225 11.64 -14.92 13.23
C PHE A 225 11.19 -16.27 12.64
N SER A 226 11.50 -17.39 13.32
CA SER A 226 11.06 -18.71 12.86
C SER A 226 9.55 -18.89 12.97
N GLU A 227 8.92 -18.38 14.04
CA GLU A 227 7.45 -18.39 14.18
C GLU A 227 6.80 -17.54 13.09
N PHE A 228 7.35 -16.34 12.85
CA PHE A 228 6.89 -15.44 11.79
C PHE A 228 6.84 -16.11 10.41
N VAL A 229 7.94 -16.74 9.99
CA VAL A 229 8.02 -17.39 8.66
C VAL A 229 7.02 -18.55 8.54
N ASN A 230 6.74 -19.24 9.65
CA ASN A 230 5.80 -20.37 9.67
C ASN A 230 4.33 -19.92 9.70
N GLU A 231 4.02 -18.81 10.38
CA GLU A 231 2.65 -18.32 10.57
C GLU A 231 2.13 -17.58 9.33
N TYR A 232 2.96 -16.75 8.70
CA TYR A 232 2.52 -15.88 7.61
C TYR A 232 2.76 -16.48 6.23
N HIS A 233 1.82 -16.23 5.32
CA HIS A 233 1.91 -16.70 3.94
C HIS A 233 2.83 -15.82 3.09
N ARG A 234 2.78 -14.51 3.31
CA ARG A 234 3.44 -13.50 2.48
C ARG A 234 3.84 -12.29 3.30
N LEU A 235 4.95 -11.66 2.93
CA LEU A 235 5.42 -10.37 3.40
C LEU A 235 5.36 -9.38 2.23
N ASP A 236 4.74 -8.23 2.45
CA ASP A 236 4.79 -7.10 1.52
C ASP A 236 5.59 -5.97 2.17
N ILE A 237 6.49 -5.35 1.42
CA ILE A 237 7.37 -4.27 1.86
C ILE A 237 7.11 -3.06 0.97
N CYS A 238 6.83 -1.90 1.58
CA CYS A 238 6.70 -0.64 0.88
C CYS A 238 7.96 0.21 1.08
N HIS A 239 8.71 0.41 -0.01
CA HIS A 239 9.90 1.24 -0.04
C HIS A 239 9.52 2.66 -0.46
N SER A 240 9.38 3.55 0.51
CA SER A 240 9.24 5.00 0.30
C SER A 240 10.59 5.64 -0.09
N ASN A 241 11.69 5.02 0.31
CA ASN A 241 13.05 5.34 -0.13
C ASN A 241 13.63 4.18 -0.95
N LEU A 242 13.85 4.43 -2.24
CA LEU A 242 14.42 3.44 -3.15
C LEU A 242 15.92 3.19 -2.94
N ASP A 243 16.62 3.92 -2.08
CA ASP A 243 18.00 3.55 -1.72
C ASP A 243 18.06 2.18 -1.01
N ASN A 244 16.93 1.70 -0.48
CA ASN A 244 16.76 0.34 0.04
C ASN A 244 16.93 -0.73 -1.04
N PHE A 245 16.85 -0.34 -2.32
CA PHE A 245 17.08 -1.20 -3.47
C PHE A 245 18.52 -1.74 -3.53
N LYS A 246 19.52 -1.06 -2.94
CA LYS A 246 20.91 -1.59 -2.85
C LYS A 246 20.96 -2.92 -2.12
N GLU A 247 20.24 -3.00 -1.01
CA GLU A 247 20.15 -4.20 -0.18
C GLU A 247 19.39 -5.33 -0.89
N PHE A 248 18.40 -4.96 -1.70
CA PHE A 248 17.61 -5.92 -2.49
C PHE A 248 18.45 -6.69 -3.51
N GLN A 249 19.47 -6.05 -4.10
CA GLN A 249 20.37 -6.69 -5.09
C GLN A 249 21.77 -7.01 -4.56
N ARG A 250 22.08 -6.64 -3.30
CA ARG A 250 23.43 -6.72 -2.70
C ARG A 250 24.52 -6.06 -3.55
N LYS A 251 24.19 -4.93 -4.20
CA LYS A 251 25.12 -4.20 -5.08
C LYS A 251 25.13 -2.70 -4.81
N ASN A 252 26.24 -2.07 -5.15
CA ASN A 252 26.44 -0.64 -4.97
C ASN A 252 25.78 0.13 -6.12
N ILE A 253 24.57 0.63 -5.87
CA ILE A 253 23.92 1.53 -6.83
C ILE A 253 24.59 2.91 -6.74
N SER A 254 24.66 3.62 -7.87
CA SER A 254 25.15 5.01 -7.90
C SER A 254 24.49 5.90 -6.83
N PRO A 255 25.23 6.82 -6.19
CA PRO A 255 24.65 7.88 -5.39
C PRO A 255 23.90 8.87 -6.30
N GLY A 256 22.95 9.61 -5.74
CA GLY A 256 22.16 10.61 -6.48
C GLY A 256 20.68 10.48 -6.21
N GLU A 257 19.86 11.30 -6.87
CA GLU A 257 18.41 11.18 -6.78
C GLU A 257 17.90 10.10 -7.74
N TRP A 258 16.83 9.41 -7.34
CA TRP A 258 16.12 8.51 -8.25
C TRP A 258 15.35 9.35 -9.26
N GLN A 259 15.60 9.11 -10.55
CA GLN A 259 14.75 9.60 -11.63
C GLN A 259 13.62 8.61 -11.83
N GLU A 260 12.44 9.13 -12.15
CA GLU A 260 11.23 8.35 -12.36
C GLU A 260 10.61 8.70 -13.71
N ASN A 261 10.31 7.67 -14.50
CA ASN A 261 9.49 7.80 -15.70
C ASN A 261 8.20 7.02 -15.49
N ILE A 262 7.05 7.69 -15.64
CA ILE A 262 5.73 7.08 -15.50
C ILE A 262 5.09 7.02 -16.87
N ILE A 263 4.76 5.81 -17.31
CA ILE A 263 4.33 5.53 -18.68
C ILE A 263 3.02 4.75 -18.62
N LYS A 264 1.94 5.35 -19.14
CA LYS A 264 0.65 4.67 -19.25
C LYS A 264 0.71 3.61 -20.34
N LEU A 265 0.28 2.39 -20.02
CA LEU A 265 0.21 1.27 -20.95
C LEU A 265 -1.12 1.30 -21.72
N LYS A 266 -1.10 0.83 -22.97
CA LYS A 266 -2.31 0.57 -23.78
C LYS A 266 -2.87 -0.79 -23.38
N GLU A 267 -4.16 -1.01 -23.54
CA GLU A 267 -4.74 -2.34 -23.32
C GLU A 267 -4.15 -3.38 -24.30
N GLY A 268 -3.87 -4.59 -23.81
CA GLY A 268 -3.31 -5.68 -24.60
C GLY A 268 -1.78 -5.74 -24.55
N LYS A 269 -1.12 -5.52 -25.69
CA LYS A 269 0.34 -5.66 -25.83
C LYS A 269 1.05 -4.30 -25.85
N ASN A 270 2.14 -4.20 -25.09
CA ASN A 270 3.03 -3.05 -25.05
C ASN A 270 4.49 -3.50 -25.13
N GLU A 271 5.36 -2.64 -25.65
CA GLU A 271 6.79 -2.85 -25.67
C GLU A 271 7.51 -1.59 -25.19
N LEU A 272 8.26 -1.72 -24.11
CA LEU A 272 9.05 -0.65 -23.52
C LEU A 272 10.52 -0.87 -23.86
N SER A 273 11.14 0.11 -24.51
CA SER A 273 12.57 0.11 -24.78
C SER A 273 13.29 1.08 -23.83
N ILE A 274 14.43 0.63 -23.30
CA ILE A 274 15.33 1.43 -22.47
C ILE A 274 16.75 1.37 -23.03
N GLU A 275 17.39 2.53 -23.18
CA GLU A 275 18.77 2.66 -23.64
C GLU A 275 19.70 2.94 -22.44
N LEU A 276 20.51 1.96 -22.09
CA LEU A 276 21.42 2.01 -20.95
C LEU A 276 22.80 2.48 -21.41
N THR A 277 23.10 3.76 -21.17
CA THR A 277 24.27 4.46 -21.73
C THR A 277 25.47 4.55 -20.79
N GLU A 278 25.29 4.33 -19.48
CA GLU A 278 26.31 4.49 -18.44
C GLU A 278 26.09 3.48 -17.32
N THR A 279 27.17 2.86 -16.82
CA THR A 279 27.13 1.95 -15.67
C THR A 279 27.00 2.70 -14.35
N ASP A 280 26.69 1.96 -13.29
CA ASP A 280 26.86 2.43 -11.92
C ASP A 280 28.34 2.67 -11.57
N ASP A 281 28.55 3.32 -10.43
CA ASP A 281 29.88 3.74 -9.95
C ASP A 281 30.86 2.57 -9.71
N ASP A 282 30.36 1.37 -9.44
CA ASP A 282 31.19 0.16 -9.30
C ASP A 282 31.59 -0.46 -10.64
N GLY A 283 31.01 0.00 -11.74
CA GLY A 283 31.26 -0.49 -13.10
C GLY A 283 30.65 -1.88 -13.38
N GLU A 284 29.83 -2.43 -12.47
CA GLU A 284 29.33 -3.80 -12.60
C GLU A 284 28.07 -3.94 -13.47
N GLY A 285 27.50 -2.83 -13.94
CA GLY A 285 26.33 -2.81 -14.81
C GLY A 285 25.53 -1.53 -14.66
N CYS A 286 24.36 -1.50 -15.28
CA CYS A 286 23.38 -0.43 -15.22
C CYS A 286 22.20 -0.89 -14.35
N SER A 287 22.00 -0.28 -13.19
CA SER A 287 20.88 -0.60 -12.31
C SER A 287 19.64 0.24 -12.64
N PHE A 288 18.50 -0.44 -12.77
CA PHE A 288 17.20 0.19 -12.84
C PHE A 288 16.12 -0.71 -12.24
N LEU A 289 14.98 -0.13 -11.92
CA LEU A 289 13.82 -0.81 -11.36
C LEU A 289 12.61 -0.51 -12.22
N ILE A 290 11.80 -1.54 -12.48
CA ILE A 290 10.51 -1.37 -13.13
C ILE A 290 9.42 -1.81 -12.19
N GLU A 291 8.46 -0.94 -11.92
CA GLU A 291 7.23 -1.27 -11.21
C GLU A 291 6.07 -1.21 -12.20
N VAL A 292 5.42 -2.35 -12.45
CA VAL A 292 4.20 -2.41 -13.25
C VAL A 292 3.02 -2.35 -12.29
N ILE A 293 2.04 -1.49 -12.56
CA ILE A 293 0.89 -1.22 -11.71
C ILE A 293 -0.39 -1.26 -12.54
N GLN A 294 -1.44 -1.86 -12.01
CA GLN A 294 -2.81 -1.77 -12.51
C GLN A 294 -3.68 -1.08 -11.46
N THR A 295 -4.32 0.03 -11.84
CA THR A 295 -5.18 0.78 -10.92
C THR A 295 -6.51 0.05 -10.72
N LEU A 296 -6.75 -0.47 -9.52
CA LEU A 296 -8.00 -1.14 -9.18
C LEU A 296 -9.04 -0.13 -8.67
N LYS A 297 -10.23 -0.13 -9.28
CA LYS A 297 -11.35 0.73 -8.88
C LYS A 297 -12.56 -0.10 -8.46
N PRO A 298 -13.29 0.23 -7.39
CA PRO A 298 -14.55 -0.41 -7.06
C PRO A 298 -15.60 -0.18 -8.16
N ASP A 299 -16.46 -1.17 -8.42
CA ASP A 299 -17.62 -1.05 -9.34
C ASP A 299 -18.93 -1.54 -8.71
N GLY A 300 -18.89 -1.92 -7.43
CA GLY A 300 -20.02 -2.48 -6.69
C GLY A 300 -20.38 -3.92 -7.03
N GLN A 301 -19.62 -4.61 -7.91
CA GLN A 301 -19.91 -6.01 -8.30
C GLN A 301 -18.89 -7.00 -7.74
N LEU A 302 -17.60 -6.69 -7.85
CA LEU A 302 -16.50 -7.55 -7.41
C LEU A 302 -15.65 -6.84 -6.37
N GLY A 303 -15.13 -7.61 -5.40
CA GLY A 303 -14.10 -7.12 -4.49
C GLY A 303 -12.84 -6.73 -5.26
N LEU A 304 -12.06 -5.77 -4.75
CA LEU A 304 -10.87 -5.27 -5.45
C LEU A 304 -9.89 -6.40 -5.82
N TRP A 305 -9.70 -7.37 -4.93
CA TRP A 305 -8.83 -8.52 -5.18
C TRP A 305 -9.20 -9.38 -6.39
N GLN A 306 -10.48 -9.42 -6.78
CA GLN A 306 -10.97 -10.20 -7.92
C GLN A 306 -10.75 -9.48 -9.26
N LYS A 307 -10.35 -8.21 -9.23
CA LYS A 307 -10.21 -7.37 -10.42
C LYS A 307 -8.81 -7.36 -11.00
N ALA A 308 -7.81 -7.73 -10.19
CA ALA A 308 -6.43 -7.82 -10.67
C ALA A 308 -6.39 -8.83 -11.83
N LYS A 309 -5.99 -8.36 -13.01
CA LYS A 309 -5.74 -9.23 -14.16
C LYS A 309 -4.29 -9.68 -14.14
N GLU A 310 -4.07 -10.88 -14.64
CA GLU A 310 -2.71 -11.38 -14.83
C GLU A 310 -2.06 -10.64 -16.01
N ILE A 311 -0.85 -10.11 -15.81
CA ILE A 311 -0.06 -9.44 -16.85
C ILE A 311 1.19 -10.28 -17.09
N GLU A 312 1.41 -10.70 -18.33
CA GLU A 312 2.65 -11.38 -18.74
C GLU A 312 3.74 -10.31 -18.99
N VAL A 313 4.88 -10.47 -18.34
CA VAL A 313 6.06 -9.62 -18.52
C VAL A 313 7.19 -10.49 -19.08
N ASN A 314 7.71 -10.11 -20.25
CA ASN A 314 8.88 -10.76 -20.83
C ASN A 314 10.03 -9.77 -20.92
N TYR A 315 11.21 -10.22 -20.51
CA TYR A 315 12.45 -9.47 -20.58
C TYR A 315 13.61 -10.46 -20.71
N GLU A 316 14.59 -10.15 -21.55
CA GLU A 316 15.66 -11.10 -21.89
C GLU A 316 15.07 -12.48 -22.30
N ASP A 317 15.51 -13.56 -21.67
CA ASP A 317 15.00 -14.93 -21.86
C ASP A 317 13.99 -15.35 -20.76
N LYS A 318 13.51 -14.40 -19.94
CA LYS A 318 12.60 -14.66 -18.83
C LYS A 318 11.17 -14.24 -19.16
N MET A 319 10.24 -14.99 -18.59
CA MET A 319 8.81 -14.75 -18.64
C MET A 319 8.26 -14.85 -17.22
N GLU A 320 7.56 -13.82 -16.78
CA GLU A 320 6.94 -13.73 -15.46
C GLU A 320 5.48 -13.26 -15.55
N PHE A 321 4.70 -13.58 -14.53
CA PHE A 321 3.29 -13.23 -14.46
C PHE A 321 3.01 -12.39 -13.21
N ILE A 322 2.47 -11.20 -13.41
CA ILE A 322 2.01 -10.33 -12.33
C ILE A 322 0.57 -10.69 -12.00
N LYS A 323 0.35 -11.25 -10.81
CA LYS A 323 -0.98 -11.65 -10.30
C LYS A 323 -1.61 -10.65 -9.33
N TYR A 324 -0.86 -9.64 -8.93
CA TYR A 324 -1.24 -8.66 -7.93
C TYR A 324 -1.38 -7.27 -8.58
N PRO A 325 -1.92 -6.26 -7.87
CA PRO A 325 -2.14 -4.94 -8.45
C PRO A 325 -0.86 -4.24 -8.92
N GLN A 326 0.28 -4.63 -8.38
CA GLN A 326 1.57 -4.07 -8.76
C GLN A 326 2.66 -5.10 -8.57
N GLN A 327 3.81 -4.98 -9.21
CA GLN A 327 5.00 -5.79 -8.95
C GLN A 327 6.24 -5.05 -9.44
N ALA A 328 7.27 -5.05 -8.60
CA ALA A 328 8.57 -4.48 -8.92
C ALA A 328 9.54 -5.55 -9.43
N PHE A 329 10.34 -5.18 -10.43
CA PHE A 329 11.36 -6.00 -11.07
C PHE A 329 12.69 -5.25 -11.05
N PRO A 330 13.70 -5.76 -10.34
CA PRO A 330 15.04 -5.21 -10.34
C PRO A 330 15.82 -5.64 -11.57
N PHE A 331 16.67 -4.76 -12.09
CA PHE A 331 17.59 -5.07 -13.18
C PHE A 331 18.98 -4.54 -12.88
N ILE A 332 19.98 -5.38 -13.16
CA ILE A 332 21.38 -5.00 -13.24
C ILE A 332 21.95 -5.72 -14.46
N VAL A 333 22.14 -4.97 -15.54
CA VAL A 333 22.52 -5.52 -16.84
C VAL A 333 23.62 -4.67 -17.47
N PRO A 334 24.41 -5.20 -18.43
CA PRO A 334 25.38 -4.39 -19.17
C PRO A 334 24.75 -3.19 -19.88
N GLN A 335 25.58 -2.25 -20.33
CA GLN A 335 25.13 -1.20 -21.24
C GLN A 335 24.56 -1.80 -22.53
N GLY A 336 23.54 -1.16 -23.08
CA GLY A 336 22.88 -1.64 -24.29
C GLY A 336 21.44 -1.20 -24.40
N ASN A 337 20.77 -1.71 -25.43
CA ASN A 337 19.34 -1.50 -25.65
C ASN A 337 18.57 -2.72 -25.20
N TYR A 338 17.62 -2.51 -24.31
CA TYR A 338 16.78 -3.56 -23.76
C TYR A 338 15.32 -3.30 -24.10
N SER A 339 14.58 -4.38 -24.33
CA SER A 339 13.15 -4.35 -24.56
C SER A 339 12.43 -5.21 -23.53
N ILE A 340 11.34 -4.68 -23.00
CA ILE A 340 10.49 -5.35 -22.03
C ILE A 340 9.08 -5.31 -22.58
N THR A 341 8.48 -6.48 -22.73
CA THR A 341 7.15 -6.61 -23.31
C THR A 341 6.13 -6.95 -22.25
N PHE A 342 5.00 -6.28 -22.29
CA PHE A 342 3.85 -6.53 -21.42
C PHE A 342 2.70 -7.04 -22.27
N ARG A 343 2.08 -8.16 -21.90
CA ARG A 343 0.89 -8.69 -22.57
C ARG A 343 -0.28 -8.81 -21.58
N ASP A 344 -1.48 -8.86 -22.15
CA ASP A 344 -2.74 -8.93 -21.41
C ASP A 344 -2.92 -7.76 -20.42
N THR A 345 -2.30 -6.62 -20.72
CA THR A 345 -2.37 -5.42 -19.89
C THR A 345 -3.81 -4.89 -19.84
N PRO A 346 -4.37 -4.65 -18.63
CA PRO A 346 -5.70 -4.10 -18.47
C PRO A 346 -5.73 -2.59 -18.80
N PRO A 347 -6.93 -2.02 -18.99
CA PRO A 347 -7.12 -0.57 -18.93
C PRO A 347 -6.58 0.01 -17.62
N ASP A 348 -6.03 1.22 -17.66
CA ASP A 348 -5.44 1.93 -16.51
C ASP A 348 -4.22 1.25 -15.86
N ALA A 349 -3.54 0.36 -16.59
CA ALA A 349 -2.19 -0.07 -16.23
C ALA A 349 -1.15 0.99 -16.63
N PHE A 350 -0.11 1.12 -15.82
CA PHE A 350 1.04 1.96 -16.09
C PHE A 350 2.31 1.31 -15.55
N VAL A 351 3.44 1.78 -16.04
CA VAL A 351 4.76 1.33 -15.61
C VAL A 351 5.55 2.52 -15.09
N ARG A 352 6.25 2.33 -13.97
CA ARG A 352 7.20 3.27 -13.41
C ARG A 352 8.60 2.70 -13.62
N VAL A 353 9.48 3.48 -14.21
CA VAL A 353 10.88 3.12 -14.43
C VAL A 353 11.74 4.03 -13.59
N PHE A 354 12.53 3.44 -12.70
CA PHE A 354 13.43 4.17 -11.81
C PHE A 354 14.88 3.88 -12.14
N SER A 355 15.69 4.92 -12.19
CA SER A 355 17.13 4.81 -12.36
C SER A 355 17.85 5.99 -11.69
N LYS A 356 19.08 5.77 -11.23
CA LYS A 356 19.95 6.87 -10.75
C LYS A 356 20.63 7.64 -11.88
N LYS A 357 20.82 6.98 -13.02
CA LYS A 357 21.32 7.58 -14.26
C LYS A 357 20.16 7.94 -15.17
N HIS A 358 20.37 8.87 -16.09
CA HIS A 358 19.37 9.25 -17.07
C HIS A 358 19.41 8.29 -18.26
N TYR A 359 18.42 7.40 -18.33
CA TYR A 359 18.24 6.47 -19.44
C TYR A 359 17.04 6.90 -20.28
N PRO A 360 17.17 7.06 -21.61
CA PRO A 360 16.03 7.23 -22.49
C PRO A 360 15.09 6.01 -22.40
N VAL A 361 13.82 6.27 -22.11
CA VAL A 361 12.76 5.26 -22.05
C VAL A 361 11.67 5.61 -23.06
N GLN A 362 11.24 4.63 -23.85
CA GLN A 362 10.21 4.81 -24.89
C GLN A 362 9.21 3.64 -24.88
N LEU A 363 7.93 3.96 -25.07
CA LEU A 363 6.87 2.99 -25.30
C LEU A 363 6.57 2.91 -26.79
N ASN A 364 6.73 1.72 -27.38
CA ASN A 364 6.59 1.45 -28.81
C ASN A 364 5.17 0.99 -29.19
#